data_AF-A0A9D9G5I2-F1
#
_entry.id   AF-A0A9D9G5I2-F1
#
_cell.length_a   1.000
_cell.length_b   1.000
_cell.length_c   1.000
_cell.angle_alpha   90.00
_cell.angle_beta   90.00
_cell.angle_gamma   90.00
#
_symmetry.space_group_name_H-M   'P 1'
#
loop_
_entity.id
_entity.type
_entity.pdbx_description
1 polymer ?
#
loop_
_entity_poly.entity_id
_entity_poly.type
_entity_poly.pdbx_seq_one_letter_code
_entity_poly.pdbx_strand_id
1 'polypeptide(L)'
;MSKNNQLFIPISYGKRLLLLTLMFFVMSVLASFSVQFAKQIFDEGTRNYMLLASSLQALIMFVAPAFASSFFISQTPMRMLGLNKSVNIRNILGIILMFVLVMPALNQVIWWNSQLSLPDALKDV
;
A
#
# COMPACT_ATOMS: atom_id res chain seq x y z
N MET A 1 0.01 -0.66 -37.63
CA MET A 1 -1.11 -1.58 -37.40
C MET A 1 -0.53 -2.82 -36.69
N SER A 2 -0.64 -2.90 -35.37
CA SER A 2 -0.29 -4.11 -34.61
C SER A 2 -1.44 -4.41 -33.66
N LYS A 3 -2.14 -5.51 -33.95
CA LYS A 3 -3.24 -6.07 -33.17
C LYS A 3 -2.65 -7.07 -32.17
N ASN A 4 -3.31 -7.14 -31.01
CA ASN A 4 -3.37 -8.25 -30.06
C ASN A 4 -2.21 -8.42 -29.06
N ASN A 5 -2.49 -8.05 -27.81
CA ASN A 5 -2.76 -9.04 -26.77
C ASN A 5 -3.79 -8.45 -25.79
N GLN A 6 -5.06 -8.69 -26.11
CA GLN A 6 -6.18 -8.27 -25.28
C GLN A 6 -6.32 -9.23 -24.09
N LEU A 7 -5.93 -8.78 -22.90
CA LEU A 7 -6.45 -9.32 -21.64
C LEU A 7 -7.38 -8.29 -20.97
N PHE A 8 -8.13 -7.55 -21.80
CA PHE A 8 -9.20 -6.69 -21.31
C PHE A 8 -10.44 -7.55 -21.08
N ILE A 9 -10.50 -8.16 -19.91
CA ILE A 9 -11.75 -8.76 -19.46
C ILE A 9 -12.68 -7.58 -19.15
N PRO A 10 -13.91 -7.53 -19.68
CA PRO A 10 -14.93 -6.61 -19.17
C PRO A 10 -15.29 -7.06 -17.74
N ILE A 11 -14.45 -6.67 -16.79
CA ILE A 11 -14.53 -7.08 -15.40
C ILE A 11 -15.63 -6.26 -14.71
N SER A 12 -16.66 -6.94 -14.21
CA SER A 12 -17.69 -6.37 -13.32
C SER A 12 -17.03 -5.70 -12.09
N TYR A 13 -17.66 -4.66 -11.55
CA TYR A 13 -17.12 -3.88 -10.41
C TYR A 13 -16.61 -4.75 -9.26
N GLY A 14 -17.34 -5.81 -8.89
CA GLY A 14 -16.91 -6.72 -7.82
C GLY A 14 -15.61 -7.48 -8.13
N LYS A 15 -15.41 -7.90 -9.37
CA LYS A 15 -14.17 -8.56 -9.79
C LYS A 15 -12.98 -7.57 -9.89
N ARG A 16 -13.24 -6.28 -10.12
CA ARG A 16 -12.20 -5.23 -10.07
C ARG A 16 -11.72 -5.00 -8.63
N LEU A 17 -12.66 -4.97 -7.68
CA LEU A 17 -12.35 -4.91 -6.25
C LEU A 17 -11.59 -6.17 -5.81
N LEU A 18 -12.02 -7.35 -6.24
CA LEU A 18 -11.31 -8.59 -5.96
C LEU A 18 -9.87 -8.56 -6.48
N LEU A 19 -9.66 -8.08 -7.72
CA LEU A 19 -8.32 -7.95 -8.29
C LEU A 19 -7.46 -6.98 -7.48
N LEU A 20 -8.01 -5.84 -7.05
CA LEU A 20 -7.31 -4.89 -6.20
C LEU A 20 -6.91 -5.55 -4.86
N THR A 21 -7.82 -6.29 -4.23
CA THR A 21 -7.56 -7.01 -2.98
C THR A 21 -6.49 -8.10 -3.14
N LEU A 22 -6.55 -8.87 -4.23
CA LEU A 22 -5.53 -9.88 -4.54
C LEU A 22 -4.17 -9.23 -4.78
N MET A 23 -4.13 -8.14 -5.55
CA MET A 23 -2.91 -7.37 -5.76
C MET A 23 -2.36 -6.79 -4.46
N PHE A 24 -3.24 -6.32 -3.58
CA PHE A 24 -2.85 -5.82 -2.26
C PHE A 24 -2.19 -6.91 -1.44
N PHE A 25 -2.74 -8.13 -1.42
CA PHE A 25 -2.14 -9.25 -0.68
C PHE A 25 -0.77 -9.64 -1.26
N VAL A 26 -0.66 -9.79 -2.58
CA VAL A 26 0.61 -10.10 -3.26
C VAL A 26 1.67 -9.04 -2.93
N MET A 27 1.32 -7.76 -3.03
CA MET A 27 2.25 -6.68 -2.73
C MET A 27 2.55 -6.55 -1.23
N SER A 28 1.64 -6.95 -0.34
CA SER A 28 1.89 -6.99 1.11
C SER A 28 2.97 -8.00 1.47
N VAL A 29 2.96 -9.16 0.82
CA VAL A 29 4.01 -10.17 0.96
C VAL A 29 5.35 -9.62 0.47
N LEU A 30 5.38 -9.00 -0.72
CA LEU A 30 6.60 -8.37 -1.26
C LEU A 30 7.12 -7.21 -0.41
N ALA A 31 6.22 -6.40 0.16
CA ALA A 31 6.58 -5.33 1.08
C ALA A 31 7.22 -5.89 2.35
N SER A 32 6.69 -6.99 2.88
CA SER A 32 7.24 -7.67 4.05
C SER A 32 8.66 -8.17 3.79
N PHE A 33 8.91 -8.81 2.63
CA PHE A 33 10.26 -9.18 2.22
C PHE A 33 11.19 -7.97 2.09
N SER A 34 10.69 -6.86 1.54
CA SER A 34 11.48 -5.63 1.36
C SER A 34 11.88 -5.00 2.70
N VAL A 35 11.02 -5.06 3.72
CA VAL A 35 11.35 -4.63 5.09
C VAL A 35 12.44 -5.51 5.71
N GLN A 36 12.47 -6.82 5.41
CA GLN A 36 13.56 -7.69 5.87
C GLN A 36 14.92 -7.28 5.28
N PHE A 37 14.96 -6.78 4.04
CA PHE A 37 16.19 -6.22 3.47
C PHE A 37 16.63 -4.94 4.20
N ALA A 38 15.69 -4.12 4.69
CA ALA A 38 16.03 -2.93 5.47
C ALA A 38 16.79 -3.27 6.77
N LYS A 39 16.52 -4.44 7.37
CA LYS A 39 17.25 -4.95 8.55
C LYS A 39 18.73 -5.25 8.26
N GLN A 40 19.09 -5.51 7.00
CA GLN A 40 20.50 -5.74 6.62
C GLN A 40 21.31 -4.45 6.54
N ILE A 41 20.64 -3.30 6.45
CA ILE A 41 21.28 -1.99 6.29
C ILE A 41 21.28 -1.22 7.61
N PHE A 42 20.21 -1.34 8.40
CA PHE A 42 20.04 -0.64 9.67
C PHE A 42 19.58 -1.59 10.76
N ASP A 43 20.10 -1.40 11.97
CA ASP A 43 19.68 -2.16 13.14
C ASP A 43 18.20 -1.93 13.47
N GLU A 44 17.54 -3.00 13.91
CA GLU A 44 16.15 -2.97 14.34
C GLU A 44 15.96 -1.99 15.51
N GLY A 45 14.87 -1.23 15.48
CA GLY A 45 14.57 -0.23 16.52
C GLY A 45 15.27 1.12 16.33
N THR A 46 16.16 1.28 15.35
CA THR A 46 16.70 2.59 15.01
C THR A 46 15.68 3.44 14.24
N ARG A 47 15.75 4.77 14.40
CA ARG A 47 14.89 5.72 13.67
C ARG A 47 14.99 5.52 12.15
N ASN A 48 16.20 5.31 11.63
CA ASN A 48 16.43 5.16 10.19
C ASN A 48 15.80 3.87 9.66
N TYR A 49 15.88 2.77 10.41
CA TYR A 49 15.18 1.53 10.09
C TYR A 49 13.66 1.76 10.01
N MET A 50 13.05 2.38 11.03
CA MET A 50 11.61 2.63 11.06
C MET A 50 11.14 3.49 9.89
N LEU A 51 11.90 4.54 9.54
CA LEU A 51 11.59 5.40 8.40
C LEU A 51 11.69 4.66 7.07
N LEU A 52 12.75 3.88 6.88
CA LEU A 52 12.96 3.11 5.64
C LEU A 52 11.89 2.01 5.50
N ALA A 53 11.66 1.22 6.55
CA ALA A 53 10.67 0.16 6.58
C ALA A 53 9.26 0.70 6.30
N SER A 54 8.87 1.79 6.97
CA SER A 54 7.56 2.43 6.77
C SER A 54 7.43 3.00 5.36
N SER A 55 8.50 3.56 4.79
CA SER A 55 8.49 4.11 3.41
C SER A 55 8.37 2.99 2.38
N LEU A 56 9.13 1.90 2.53
CA LEU A 56 9.04 0.72 1.66
C LEU A 56 7.66 0.10 1.73
N GLN A 57 7.11 -0.07 2.94
CA GLN A 57 5.77 -0.59 3.13
C GLN A 57 4.73 0.36 2.52
N ALA A 58 4.81 1.68 2.72
CA ALA A 58 3.91 2.64 2.12
C ALA A 58 3.90 2.56 0.58
N LEU A 59 5.07 2.50 -0.04
CA LEU A 59 5.18 2.46 -1.51
C LEU A 59 4.76 1.11 -2.07
N ILE A 60 5.29 0.02 -1.54
CA ILE A 60 5.07 -1.32 -2.11
C ILE A 60 3.67 -1.83 -1.74
N MET A 61 3.24 -1.69 -0.48
CA MET A 61 1.97 -2.24 -0.02
C MET A 61 0.76 -1.40 -0.44
N PHE A 62 0.90 -0.08 -0.62
CA PHE A 62 -0.25 0.79 -0.90
C PHE A 62 -0.24 1.44 -2.29
N VAL A 63 0.93 1.85 -2.81
CA VAL A 63 1.00 2.46 -4.16
C VAL A 63 1.05 1.40 -5.25
N ALA A 64 1.89 0.39 -5.09
CA ALA A 64 2.09 -0.65 -6.11
C ALA A 64 0.83 -1.47 -6.47
N PRO A 65 -0.08 -1.84 -5.54
CA PRO A 65 -1.28 -2.60 -5.90
C PRO A 65 -2.26 -1.78 -6.74
N ALA A 66 -2.42 -0.50 -6.43
CA ALA A 66 -3.25 0.41 -7.21
C ALA A 66 -2.67 0.58 -8.62
N PHE A 67 -1.34 0.74 -8.71
CA PHE A 67 -0.65 0.82 -9.99
C PHE A 67 -0.77 -0.48 -10.80
N ALA A 68 -0.44 -1.62 -10.20
CA ALA A 68 -0.54 -2.93 -10.81
C ALA A 68 -1.97 -3.22 -11.29
N SER A 69 -2.97 -3.10 -10.42
CA SER A 69 -4.38 -3.33 -10.79
C SER A 69 -4.86 -2.39 -11.90
N SER A 70 -4.39 -1.15 -11.95
CA SER A 70 -4.74 -0.22 -13.03
C SER A 70 -4.25 -0.66 -14.41
N PHE A 71 -3.09 -1.34 -14.51
CA PHE A 71 -2.62 -1.90 -15.78
C PHE A 71 -3.47 -3.06 -16.28
N PHE A 72 -4.01 -3.88 -15.38
CA PHE A 72 -4.88 -4.99 -15.76
C PHE A 72 -6.30 -4.53 -16.13
N ILE A 73 -6.75 -3.39 -15.60
CA ILE A 73 -8.14 -2.92 -15.78
C ILE A 73 -8.25 -1.87 -16.90
N SER A 74 -7.24 -1.04 -17.11
CA SER A 74 -7.33 0.14 -17.99
C SER A 74 -6.22 0.19 -19.04
N GLN A 75 -6.56 0.63 -20.25
CA GLN A 75 -5.60 0.99 -21.30
C GLN A 75 -4.79 2.25 -20.96
N THR A 76 -5.29 3.05 -20.01
CA THR A 76 -4.66 4.31 -19.57
C THR A 76 -4.50 4.32 -18.04
N PRO A 77 -3.57 3.51 -17.49
CA PRO A 77 -3.40 3.31 -16.04
C PRO A 77 -3.16 4.63 -15.30
N MET A 78 -2.28 5.49 -15.85
CA MET A 78 -1.96 6.80 -15.29
C MET A 78 -3.18 7.74 -15.19
N ARG A 79 -4.08 7.67 -16.18
CA ARG A 79 -5.32 8.47 -16.20
C ARG A 79 -6.35 7.91 -15.21
N MET A 80 -6.43 6.58 -15.10
CA MET A 80 -7.32 5.91 -14.15
C MET A 80 -6.96 6.23 -12.70
N LEU A 81 -5.66 6.29 -12.38
CA LEU A 81 -5.17 6.68 -11.05
C LEU A 81 -5.22 8.18 -10.79
N GLY A 82 -5.62 8.99 -11.78
CA GLY A 82 -5.67 10.44 -11.66
C GLY A 82 -4.30 11.12 -11.65
N LEU A 83 -3.22 10.39 -11.94
CA LEU A 83 -1.84 10.90 -11.94
C LEU A 83 -1.56 11.87 -13.09
N ASN A 84 -2.43 11.92 -14.11
CA ASN A 84 -2.30 12.83 -15.25
C ASN A 84 -3.01 14.18 -15.05
N LYS A 85 -3.51 14.48 -13.85
CA LYS A 85 -4.16 15.75 -13.52
C LYS A 85 -3.23 16.64 -12.71
N SER A 86 -3.29 17.94 -12.97
CA SER A 86 -2.60 18.94 -12.15
C SER A 86 -3.11 18.89 -10.71
N VAL A 87 -2.18 18.93 -9.76
CA VAL A 87 -2.49 18.94 -8.32
C VAL A 87 -3.07 20.30 -7.97
N ASN A 88 -4.31 20.32 -7.47
CA ASN A 88 -4.97 21.53 -6.99
C ASN A 88 -4.72 21.68 -5.47
N ILE A 89 -4.69 22.92 -4.95
CA ILE A 89 -4.57 23.21 -3.51
C ILE A 89 -5.63 22.49 -2.68
N ARG A 90 -6.85 22.31 -3.23
CA ARG A 90 -7.91 21.53 -2.57
C ARG A 90 -7.52 20.07 -2.32
N ASN A 91 -6.77 19.46 -3.24
CA ASN A 91 -6.29 18.08 -3.08
C ASN A 91 -5.22 18.02 -1.99
N ILE A 92 -4.31 19.00 -1.96
CA ILE A 92 -3.26 19.09 -0.93
C ILE A 92 -3.90 19.25 0.46
N LEU A 93 -4.85 20.18 0.61
CA LEU A 93 -5.59 20.36 1.86
C LEU A 93 -6.35 19.10 2.27
N GLY A 94 -6.97 18.41 1.33
CA GLY A 94 -7.64 17.13 1.57
C GLY A 94 -6.69 16.05 2.09
N ILE A 95 -5.49 15.93 1.51
CA ILE A 95 -4.45 14.99 1.97
C ILE A 95 -4.00 15.36 3.38
N ILE A 96 -3.70 16.63 3.65
CA ILE A 96 -3.26 17.08 4.99
C ILE A 96 -4.34 16.76 6.03
N LEU A 97 -5.59 17.11 5.75
CA LEU A 97 -6.71 16.85 6.66
C LEU A 97 -6.91 15.34 6.90
N MET A 98 -6.77 14.54 5.85
CA MET A 98 -6.79 13.08 5.97
C MET A 98 -5.65 12.57 6.87
N PHE A 99 -4.43 13.07 6.71
CA PHE A 99 -3.31 12.69 7.59
C PHE A 99 -3.55 13.08 9.05
N VAL A 100 -4.08 14.29 9.30
CA VAL A 100 -4.41 14.75 10.66
C VAL A 100 -5.45 13.85 11.32
N LEU A 101 -6.42 13.32 10.56
CA LEU A 101 -7.44 12.40 11.08
C LEU A 101 -6.94 10.96 11.21
N VAL A 102 -6.10 10.49 10.29
CA VAL A 102 -5.62 9.11 10.27
C VAL A 102 -4.54 8.86 11.33
N MET A 103 -3.68 9.85 11.61
CA MET A 103 -2.63 9.71 12.64
C MET A 103 -3.16 9.31 14.03
N PRO A 104 -4.16 9.98 14.63
CA PRO A 104 -4.70 9.57 15.92
C PRO A 104 -5.39 8.20 15.84
N ALA A 105 -6.06 7.88 14.74
CA ALA A 105 -6.66 6.57 14.53
C ALA A 105 -5.61 5.45 14.49
N LEU A 106 -4.50 5.66 13.79
CA LEU A 106 -3.37 4.72 13.76
C LEU A 106 -2.75 4.55 15.14
N ASN A 107 -2.53 5.64 15.87
CA ASN A 107 -2.00 5.57 17.24
C ASN A 107 -2.94 4.80 18.17
N GLN A 108 -4.26 4.97 18.02
CA GLN A 108 -5.25 4.22 18.79
C GLN A 108 -5.18 2.72 18.48
N VAL A 109 -5.02 2.34 17.21
CA VAL A 109 -4.85 0.94 16.81
C VAL A 109 -3.54 0.36 17.36
N ILE A 110 -2.44 1.10 17.30
CA ILE A 110 -1.16 0.69 17.89
C ILE A 110 -1.31 0.47 19.40
N TRP A 111 -2.00 1.37 20.10
CA TRP A 111 -2.27 1.21 21.52
C TRP A 111 -3.10 -0.05 21.81
N TRP A 112 -4.18 -0.29 21.07
CA TRP A 112 -4.94 -1.54 21.19
C TRP A 112 -4.07 -2.78 20.95
N ASN A 113 -3.19 -2.74 19.95
CA ASN A 113 -2.27 -3.85 19.66
C ASN A 113 -1.29 -4.09 20.81
N SER A 114 -0.82 -3.04 21.49
CA SER A 114 0.09 -3.18 22.64
C SER A 114 -0.55 -3.83 23.87
N GLN A 115 -1.88 -3.75 23.98
CA GLN A 115 -2.63 -4.35 25.09
C GLN A 115 -2.99 -5.82 24.86
N LEU A 116 -2.74 -6.35 23.65
CA LEU A 116 -2.97 -7.75 23.36
C LEU A 116 -1.93 -8.61 24.09
N SER A 117 -2.38 -9.30 25.13
CA SER A 117 -1.61 -10.36 25.77
C SER A 117 -1.65 -11.60 24.88
N LEU A 118 -0.61 -11.75 24.06
CA LEU A 118 -0.44 -12.92 23.19
C LEU A 118 -0.04 -14.14 24.05
N PRO A 119 -0.51 -15.36 23.71
CA PRO A 119 -0.02 -16.61 24.31
C PRO A 119 1.50 -16.74 24.16
N ASP A 120 2.17 -17.43 25.08
CA ASP A 120 3.64 -17.55 25.09
C ASP A 120 4.22 -18.10 23.77
N ALA A 121 3.45 -18.94 23.06
CA ALA A 121 3.81 -19.46 21.73
C ALA A 121 3.98 -18.37 20.64
N LEU A 122 3.56 -17.14 20.89
CA LEU A 122 3.60 -16.00 19.96
C LEU A 122 4.44 -14.83 20.48
N LYS A 123 5.11 -14.97 21.63
CA LYS A 123 5.88 -13.88 22.26
C LYS A 123 7.32 -13.72 21.73
N ASP A 124 7.89 -14.76 21.14
CA ASP A 124 9.31 -14.82 20.74
C ASP A 124 9.52 -14.81 19.20
N VAL A 125 8.59 -14.26 18.42
CA VAL A 125 8.73 -14.13 16.95
C VAL A 125 8.94 -12.68 16.54
#